data_AF-A0A2N0ND56-F1
#
_entry.id   AF-A0A2N0ND56-F1
#
_cell.length_a   1.000
_cell.length_b   1.000
_cell.length_c   1.000
_cell.angle_alpha   90.00
_cell.angle_beta   90.00
_cell.angle_gamma   90.00
#
_symmetry.space_group_name_H-M   'P 1'
#
loop_
_entity.id
_entity.type
_entity.pdbx_description
1 polymer ?
#
loop_
_entity_poly.entity_id
_entity_poly.type
_entity_poly.pdbx_seq_one_letter_code
_entity_poly.pdbx_strand_id
1 'polypeptide(L)'
;MEEGAGSFFDLYNAIINTEGQVEIANQDVIRSYYNFGKALADRYEHYKENNPNRTAQTLVNEEVRKQLPVSVSDDALKKQKERALKIYKLFSEIGEHMIQRIKSFFALTISKLKKNDIDHILIKFAR
;
A
#
# COMPACT_ATOMS: atom_id res chain seq x y z
N MET A 1 -33.58 19.47 31.40
CA MET A 1 -32.66 19.46 30.24
C MET A 1 -31.73 18.29 30.47
N GLU A 2 -32.02 17.14 29.86
CA GLU A 2 -31.07 16.03 29.78
C GLU A 2 -30.28 16.21 28.48
N GLU A 3 -29.07 16.72 28.64
CA GLU A 3 -28.05 16.74 27.61
C GLU A 3 -27.39 15.36 27.52
N GLY A 4 -27.07 14.90 26.30
CA GLY A 4 -25.72 14.38 26.09
C GLY A 4 -25.51 12.99 25.49
N ALA A 5 -26.52 12.16 25.20
CA ALA A 5 -26.29 10.91 24.48
C ALA A 5 -27.37 10.67 23.43
N GLY A 6 -26.96 10.59 22.15
CA GLY A 6 -27.82 10.11 21.08
C GLY A 6 -28.38 8.72 21.44
N SER A 7 -29.57 8.40 20.94
CA SER A 7 -30.21 7.12 21.18
C SER A 7 -29.27 5.94 20.85
N PHE A 8 -29.52 4.74 21.39
CA PHE A 8 -28.72 3.55 21.02
C PHE A 8 -28.64 3.34 19.50
N PHE A 9 -29.68 3.75 18.77
CA PHE A 9 -29.68 3.76 17.32
C PHE A 9 -28.66 4.73 16.74
N ASP A 10 -28.56 5.96 17.27
CA ASP A 10 -27.57 6.94 16.87
C ASP A 10 -26.14 6.46 17.17
N LEU A 11 -25.93 5.86 18.34
CA LEU A 11 -24.63 5.27 18.72
C LEU A 11 -24.24 4.10 17.81
N TYR A 12 -25.18 3.21 17.46
CA TYR A 12 -24.95 2.12 16.51
C TYR A 12 -24.58 2.65 15.12
N ASN A 13 -25.33 3.63 14.61
CA ASN A 13 -25.04 4.24 13.31
C ASN A 13 -23.68 4.96 13.30
N ALA A 14 -23.29 5.58 14.42
CA ALA A 14 -21.97 6.20 14.56
C ALA A 14 -20.83 5.18 14.40
N ILE A 15 -20.99 3.95 14.92
CA ILE A 15 -20.03 2.86 14.72
C ILE A 15 -19.91 2.51 13.23
N ILE A 16 -21.03 2.19 12.58
CA ILE A 16 -21.05 1.80 11.16
C ILE A 16 -20.42 2.88 10.27
N ASN A 17 -20.75 4.14 10.52
CA ASN A 17 -20.18 5.26 9.78
C ASN A 17 -18.67 5.36 9.99
N THR A 18 -18.20 5.23 11.24
CA THR A 18 -16.77 5.30 11.56
C THR A 18 -16.01 4.13 10.95
N GLU A 19 -16.55 2.91 11.00
CA GLU A 19 -15.97 1.74 10.33
C GLU A 19 -15.88 1.93 8.81
N GLY A 20 -16.91 2.52 8.20
CA GLY A 20 -16.88 2.88 6.77
C GLY A 20 -15.79 3.90 6.43
N GLN A 21 -15.58 4.91 7.29
CA GLN A 21 -14.47 5.87 7.10
C GLN A 21 -13.10 5.19 7.25
N VAL A 22 -12.95 4.26 8.19
CA VAL A 22 -11.72 3.46 8.35
C VAL A 22 -11.46 2.60 7.12
N GLU A 23 -12.49 1.99 6.53
CA GLU A 23 -12.39 1.24 5.27
C GLU A 23 -11.85 2.14 4.15
N ILE A 24 -12.46 3.31 3.92
CA ILE A 24 -12.04 4.26 2.88
C ILE A 24 -10.60 4.71 3.11
N ALA A 25 -10.27 5.14 4.33
CA ALA A 25 -8.92 5.59 4.67
C ALA A 25 -7.88 4.48 4.47
N ASN A 26 -8.23 3.24 4.80
CA ASN A 26 -7.36 2.09 4.58
C ASN A 26 -7.13 1.85 3.07
N GLN A 27 -8.17 1.91 2.25
CA GLN A 27 -8.04 1.77 0.79
C GLN A 27 -7.14 2.86 0.20
N ASP A 28 -7.24 4.11 0.69
CA ASP A 28 -6.39 5.21 0.26
C ASP A 28 -4.93 5.05 0.66
N VAL A 29 -4.66 4.51 1.85
CA VAL A 29 -3.31 4.14 2.27
C VAL A 29 -2.74 3.06 1.35
N ILE A 30 -3.52 2.03 1.03
CA ILE A 30 -3.08 0.95 0.12
C ILE A 30 -2.82 1.50 -1.29
N ARG A 31 -3.69 2.38 -1.80
CA ARG A 31 -3.50 3.07 -3.09
C ARG A 31 -2.24 3.92 -3.09
N SER A 32 -1.93 4.61 -1.99
CA SER A 32 -0.70 5.40 -1.86
C SER A 32 0.55 4.51 -1.93
N TYR A 33 0.54 3.35 -1.26
CA TYR A 33 1.62 2.37 -1.39
C TYR A 33 1.73 1.79 -2.80
N TYR A 34 0.59 1.50 -3.45
CA TYR A 34 0.56 1.03 -4.84
C TYR A 34 1.23 2.04 -5.77
N ASN A 35 0.82 3.31 -5.70
CA ASN A 35 1.38 4.39 -6.54
C ASN A 35 2.87 4.60 -6.29
N PHE A 36 3.30 4.57 -5.02
CA PHE A 36 4.72 4.67 -4.70
C PHE A 36 5.51 3.47 -5.24
N GLY A 37 4.98 2.25 -5.12
CA GLY A 37 5.58 1.04 -5.66
C GLY A 37 5.68 1.05 -7.19
N LYS A 38 4.64 1.55 -7.87
CA LYS A 38 4.63 1.75 -9.32
C LYS A 38 5.73 2.72 -9.75
N ALA A 39 5.81 3.89 -9.11
CA ALA A 39 6.85 4.88 -9.40
C ALA A 39 8.28 4.33 -9.19
N LEU A 40 8.49 3.52 -8.15
CA LEU A 40 9.77 2.83 -7.93
C LEU A 40 10.10 1.85 -9.05
N ALA A 41 9.12 1.07 -9.51
CA ALA A 41 9.29 0.11 -10.60
C ALA A 41 9.56 0.81 -11.94
N ASP A 42 8.79 1.86 -12.26
CA ASP A 42 8.96 2.65 -13.48
C ASP A 42 10.36 3.30 -13.55
N ARG A 43 10.83 3.86 -12.43
CA ARG A 43 12.19 4.42 -12.33
C ARG A 43 13.27 3.34 -12.44
N TYR A 44 13.05 2.17 -11.87
CA TYR A 44 13.98 1.06 -11.98
C TYR A 44 14.13 0.61 -13.44
N GLU A 45 13.03 0.42 -14.16
CA GLU A 45 13.09 0.04 -15.59
C GLU A 45 13.74 1.15 -16.43
N HIS A 46 13.44 2.43 -16.18
CA HIS A 46 14.11 3.55 -16.85
C HIS A 46 15.64 3.51 -16.67
N TYR A 47 16.15 3.34 -15.45
CA TYR A 47 17.60 3.27 -15.24
C TYR A 47 18.22 2.00 -15.82
N LYS A 48 17.49 0.89 -15.80
CA LYS A 48 17.93 -0.41 -16.31
C LYS A 48 18.13 -0.43 -17.83
N GLU A 49 17.50 0.47 -18.58
CA GLU A 49 17.74 0.65 -20.02
C GLU A 49 19.23 0.88 -20.34
N ASN A 50 19.95 1.59 -19.47
CA ASN A 50 21.33 2.02 -19.71
C ASN A 50 22.33 1.55 -18.64
N ASN A 51 21.88 0.77 -17.66
CA ASN A 51 22.69 0.40 -16.49
C ASN A 51 22.48 -1.06 -16.08
N PRO A 52 23.52 -1.74 -15.54
CA PRO A 52 23.34 -3.04 -14.89
C PRO A 52 22.33 -2.96 -13.74
N ASN A 53 21.64 -4.08 -13.45
CA ASN A 53 20.59 -4.17 -12.42
C ASN A 53 20.98 -3.54 -11.08
N ARG A 54 22.21 -3.80 -10.61
CA ARG A 54 22.71 -3.25 -9.33
C ARG A 54 22.83 -1.73 -9.37
N THR A 55 23.34 -1.18 -10.48
CA THR A 55 23.49 0.26 -10.66
C THR A 55 22.13 0.94 -10.78
N ALA A 56 21.21 0.37 -11.56
CA ALA A 56 19.84 0.88 -11.67
C ALA A 56 19.15 0.96 -10.30
N GLN A 57 19.27 -0.09 -9.47
CA GLN A 57 18.73 -0.10 -8.12
C GLN A 57 19.35 0.97 -7.21
N THR A 58 20.66 1.20 -7.31
CA THR A 58 21.36 2.26 -6.56
C THR A 58 20.86 3.65 -6.99
N LEU A 59 20.69 3.89 -8.29
CA LEU A 59 20.20 5.16 -8.81
C LEU A 59 18.78 5.48 -8.32
N VAL A 60 17.86 4.50 -8.33
CA VAL A 60 16.52 4.68 -7.74
C VAL A 60 16.62 5.02 -6.25
N ASN A 61 17.49 4.33 -5.50
CA ASN A 61 17.66 4.57 -4.07
C ASN A 61 18.18 5.99 -3.78
N GLU A 62 19.14 6.47 -4.58
CA GLU A 62 19.66 7.83 -4.48
C GLU A 62 18.60 8.88 -4.85
N GLU A 63 17.86 8.67 -5.95
CA GLU A 63 16.79 9.58 -6.38
C GLU A 63 15.73 9.74 -5.28
N VAL A 64 15.26 8.61 -4.71
CA VAL A 64 14.30 8.63 -3.60
C VAL A 64 14.89 9.32 -2.38
N ARG A 65 16.15 9.04 -2.02
CA ARG A 65 16.76 9.65 -0.83
C ARG A 65 16.91 11.16 -0.95
N LYS A 66 17.24 11.67 -2.15
CA LYS A 66 17.37 13.11 -2.44
C LYS A 66 16.04 13.87 -2.29
N GLN A 67 14.91 13.19 -2.49
CA GLN A 67 13.57 13.79 -2.39
C GLN A 67 12.96 13.71 -0.99
N LEU A 68 13.62 13.04 -0.05
CA LEU A 68 13.09 12.81 1.30
C LEU A 68 13.87 13.57 2.37
N PRO A 69 13.19 14.04 3.44
CA PRO A 69 13.85 14.68 4.56
C PRO A 69 14.93 13.80 5.21
N VAL A 70 16.01 14.43 5.68
CA VAL A 70 17.11 13.73 6.37
C VAL A 70 16.62 13.01 7.63
N SER A 71 15.55 13.51 8.28
CA SER A 71 14.91 12.92 9.46
C SER A 71 14.30 11.53 9.23
N VAL A 72 14.02 11.15 7.98
CA VAL A 72 13.59 9.79 7.65
C VAL A 72 14.81 8.87 7.72
N SER A 73 14.75 7.87 8.60
CA SER A 73 15.81 6.87 8.72
C SER A 73 15.83 5.94 7.52
N ASP A 74 17.02 5.47 7.15
CA ASP A 74 17.19 4.58 5.99
C ASP A 74 16.47 3.24 6.19
N ASP A 75 16.36 2.75 7.44
CA ASP A 75 15.60 1.54 7.78
C ASP A 75 14.09 1.74 7.59
N ALA A 76 13.54 2.87 8.02
CA ALA A 76 12.12 3.19 7.82
C ALA A 76 11.80 3.32 6.32
N LEU A 77 12.68 4.00 5.57
CA LEU A 77 12.55 4.15 4.12
C LEU A 77 12.62 2.79 3.41
N LYS A 78 13.57 1.93 3.80
CA LYS A 78 13.70 0.58 3.25
C LYS A 78 12.41 -0.22 3.45
N LYS A 79 11.87 -0.25 4.68
CA LYS A 79 10.62 -0.95 5.00
C LYS A 79 9.42 -0.43 4.20
N GLN A 80 9.33 0.89 4.01
CA GLN A 80 8.26 1.49 3.20
C GLN A 80 8.37 1.10 1.72
N LYS A 81 9.58 1.14 1.14
CA LYS A 81 9.80 0.72 -0.26
C LYS A 81 9.49 -0.76 -0.48
N GLU A 82 9.96 -1.63 0.41
CA GLU A 82 9.67 -3.08 0.34
C GLU A 82 8.16 -3.35 0.39
N ARG A 83 7.45 -2.66 1.29
CA ARG A 83 5.97 -2.74 1.37
C ARG A 83 5.31 -2.25 0.08
N ALA A 84 5.75 -1.10 -0.43
CA ALA A 84 5.20 -0.48 -1.63
C ALA A 84 5.36 -1.39 -2.86
N LEU A 85 6.57 -1.92 -3.10
CA LEU A 85 6.86 -2.84 -4.20
C LEU A 85 6.02 -4.12 -4.12
N LYS A 86 5.80 -4.65 -2.90
CA LYS A 86 4.98 -5.84 -2.68
C LYS A 86 3.50 -5.60 -2.98
N ILE A 87 2.97 -4.47 -2.51
CA ILE A 87 1.58 -4.05 -2.81
C ILE A 87 1.43 -3.79 -4.31
N TYR A 88 2.35 -3.05 -4.92
CA TYR A 88 2.35 -2.80 -6.35
C TYR A 88 2.31 -4.09 -7.16
N LYS A 89 3.23 -5.03 -6.89
CA LYS A 89 3.27 -6.32 -7.58
C LYS A 89 1.93 -7.05 -7.50
N LEU A 90 1.39 -7.22 -6.29
CA LEU A 90 0.12 -7.94 -6.10
C LEU A 90 -1.02 -7.32 -6.91
N PHE A 91 -1.24 -6.01 -6.78
CA PHE A 91 -2.37 -5.34 -7.45
C PHE A 91 -2.12 -5.04 -8.93
N SER A 92 -0.87 -5.03 -9.40
CA SER A 92 -0.56 -5.02 -10.83
C SER A 92 -0.97 -6.33 -11.51
N GLU A 93 -0.95 -7.44 -10.78
CA GLU A 93 -1.30 -8.77 -11.30
C GLU A 93 -2.80 -9.07 -11.19
N ILE A 94 -3.46 -8.72 -10.08
CA ILE A 94 -4.93 -8.96 -9.89
C ILE A 94 -5.82 -7.79 -10.32
N GLY A 95 -5.22 -6.65 -10.69
CA GLY A 95 -5.90 -5.42 -11.09
C GLY A 95 -6.03 -4.40 -9.96
N GLU A 96 -5.70 -3.14 -10.27
CA GLU A 96 -5.73 -2.01 -9.32
C GLU A 96 -7.12 -1.80 -8.69
N HIS A 97 -8.18 -2.03 -9.47
CA HIS A 97 -9.57 -1.93 -9.02
C HIS A 97 -9.89 -2.83 -7.81
N MET A 98 -9.10 -3.89 -7.57
CA MET A 98 -9.26 -4.75 -6.40
C MET A 98 -8.95 -4.04 -5.08
N ILE A 99 -8.19 -2.95 -5.09
CA ILE A 99 -7.92 -2.15 -3.88
C ILE A 99 -9.22 -1.64 -3.26
N GLN A 100 -10.19 -1.23 -4.10
CA GLN A 100 -11.51 -0.75 -3.66
C GLN A 100 -12.38 -1.85 -3.02
N ARG A 101 -12.00 -3.12 -3.15
CA ARG A 101 -12.74 -4.25 -2.57
C ARG A 101 -12.24 -4.65 -1.19
N ILE A 102 -11.20 -3.97 -0.69
CA ILE A 102 -10.59 -4.27 0.61
C ILE A 102 -11.42 -3.63 1.72
N LYS A 103 -12.00 -4.47 2.56
CA LYS A 103 -12.79 -4.01 3.72
C LYS A 103 -11.97 -3.86 4.99
N SER A 104 -11.19 -4.89 5.33
CA SER A 104 -10.58 -5.01 6.67
C SER A 104 -9.06 -5.27 6.68
N PHE A 105 -8.43 -5.46 5.53
CA PHE A 105 -6.99 -5.77 5.47
C PHE A 105 -6.16 -4.50 5.32
N PHE A 106 -5.33 -4.20 6.31
CA PHE A 106 -4.40 -3.08 6.23
C PHE A 106 -3.20 -3.35 5.32
N ALA A 107 -2.60 -2.29 4.78
CA ALA A 107 -1.34 -2.36 4.02
C ALA A 107 -0.23 -3.13 4.76
N LEU A 108 -0.15 -2.97 6.09
CA LEU A 108 0.80 -3.71 6.93
C LEU A 108 0.52 -5.22 6.89
N THR A 109 -0.75 -5.63 6.93
CA THR A 109 -1.15 -7.05 6.87
C THR A 109 -0.85 -7.65 5.52
N ILE A 110 -1.17 -6.94 4.43
CA ILE A 110 -0.85 -7.36 3.06
C ILE A 110 0.67 -7.53 2.90
N SER A 111 1.46 -6.62 3.48
CA SER A 111 2.92 -6.69 3.41
C SER A 111 3.52 -7.94 4.07
N LYS A 112 2.77 -8.58 5.00
CA LYS A 112 3.20 -9.79 5.71
C LYS A 112 2.80 -11.09 5.00
N LEU A 113 2.02 -11.03 3.92
CA LEU A 113 1.64 -12.23 3.15
C LEU A 113 2.88 -12.98 2.68
N LYS A 114 2.93 -14.30 2.86
CA LYS A 114 4.02 -15.12 2.34
C LYS A 114 3.86 -15.28 0.84
N LYS A 115 4.92 -15.72 0.18
CA LYS A 115 4.90 -16.00 -1.27
C LYS A 115 3.75 -16.96 -1.63
N ASN A 116 3.59 -18.05 -0.88
CA ASN A 116 2.52 -19.02 -1.10
C ASN A 116 1.11 -18.41 -0.95
N ASP A 117 0.92 -17.46 -0.03
CA ASP A 117 -0.36 -16.77 0.15
C ASP A 117 -0.67 -15.89 -1.06
N ILE A 118 0.34 -15.18 -1.56
CA ILE A 118 0.24 -14.37 -2.78
C ILE A 118 -0.08 -15.26 -3.98
N ASP A 119 0.69 -16.34 -4.19
CA ASP A 119 0.49 -17.26 -5.30
C ASP A 119 -0.94 -17.85 -5.29
N HIS A 120 -1.47 -18.19 -4.11
CA HIS A 120 -2.85 -18.66 -3.95
C HIS A 120 -3.88 -17.60 -4.35
N ILE A 121 -3.66 -16.34 -3.95
CA ILE A 121 -4.53 -15.21 -4.33
C ILE A 121 -4.51 -15.03 -5.86
N LEU A 122 -3.33 -15.05 -6.48
CA LEU A 122 -3.19 -14.89 -7.93
C LEU A 122 -3.95 -15.98 -8.70
N ILE A 123 -3.80 -17.24 -8.31
CA ILE A 123 -4.52 -18.37 -8.94
C ILE A 123 -6.04 -18.17 -8.85
N LYS A 124 -6.54 -17.63 -7.73
CA LYS A 124 -7.98 -17.39 -7.54
C LYS A 124 -8.52 -16.29 -8.48
N PHE A 125 -7.70 -15.33 -8.86
CA PHE A 125 -8.08 -14.20 -9.71
C PHE A 125 -7.68 -14.36 -11.19
N ALA A 126 -6.94 -15.40 -11.56
CA ALA A 126 -6.55 -15.68 -12.94
C ALA A 126 -7.68 -16.30 -13.82
N ARG A 127 -8.95 -16.12 -13.44
CA ARG A 127 -10.13 -16.71 -14.10
C ARG A 127 -10.96 -15.63 -14.79
#